data_AF-A0A967LML7-F1
#
_entry.id   AF-A0A967LML7-F1
#
_cell.length_a   1.000
_cell.length_b   1.000
_cell.length_c   1.000
_cell.angle_alpha   90.00
_cell.angle_beta   90.00
_cell.angle_gamma   90.00
#
_symmetry.space_group_name_H-M   'P 1'
#
loop_
_entity.id
_entity.type
_entity.pdbx_description
1 polymer ?
#
loop_
_entity_poly.entity_id
_entity_poly.type
_entity_poly.pdbx_seq_one_letter_code
_entity_poly.pdbx_strand_id
1 'polypeptide(L)' 'RVDGAMELCDADGNRIETQDGKPFFLCRCGQSANKPFCDGTHNRTDWDPALAERG' A
#
# COMPACT_ATOMS: atom_id res chain seq x y z
N ARG A 1 5.03 -3.64 -2.69
CA ARG A 1 5.24 -2.78 -3.87
C ARG A 1 4.44 -3.39 -5.00
N VAL A 2 3.81 -2.58 -5.84
CA VAL A 2 3.11 -3.02 -7.05
C VAL A 2 3.82 -2.39 -8.24
N ASP A 3 4.11 -3.18 -9.26
CA ASP A 3 4.84 -2.79 -10.47
C ASP A 3 4.02 -3.13 -11.72
N GLY A 4 4.22 -2.38 -12.80
CA GLY A 4 3.51 -2.57 -14.07
C GLY A 4 2.19 -1.81 -14.15
N ALA A 5 1.50 -1.95 -15.29
CA ALA A 5 0.18 -1.37 -15.50
C ALA A 5 -0.87 -2.26 -14.83
N MET A 6 -1.29 -1.87 -13.62
CA MET A 6 -2.36 -2.55 -12.87
C MET A 6 -3.42 -1.54 -12.48
N GLU A 7 -4.67 -1.98 -12.44
CA GLU A 7 -5.79 -1.20 -11.92
C GLU A 7 -5.97 -1.49 -10.43
N LEU A 8 -6.08 -0.43 -9.62
CA LEU A 8 -6.39 -0.54 -8.20
C LEU A 8 -7.87 -0.20 -8.00
N CYS A 9 -8.64 -1.12 -7.41
CA CYS A 9 -10.04 -0.90 -7.05
C CYS A 9 -10.23 -1.05 -5.54
N ASP A 10 -11.19 -0.32 -4.97
CA ASP A 10 -11.66 -0.53 -3.60
C ASP A 10 -12.58 -1.75 -3.48
N ALA A 11 -13.09 -2.01 -2.27
CA ALA A 11 -13.98 -3.15 -2.00
C ALA A 11 -15.34 -3.05 -2.70
N ASP A 12 -15.78 -1.83 -3.04
CA ASP A 12 -17.02 -1.55 -3.76
C ASP A 12 -16.83 -1.57 -5.29
N GLY A 13 -15.58 -1.75 -5.76
CA GLY A 13 -15.22 -1.79 -7.17
C GLY A 13 -14.91 -0.42 -7.77
N ASN A 14 -14.83 0.64 -6.97
CA ASN A 14 -14.44 1.96 -7.47
C ASN A 14 -12.95 2.00 -7.77
N ARG A 15 -12.58 2.58 -8.91
CA ARG A 15 -11.18 2.75 -9.30
C ARG A 15 -10.51 3.80 -8.42
N ILE A 16 -9.38 3.43 -7.83
CA ILE A 16 -8.47 4.34 -7.12
C ILE A 16 -7.46 4.86 -8.13
N GLU A 17 -7.31 6.19 -8.19
CA GLU A 17 -6.37 6.82 -9.12
C GLU A 17 -4.92 6.44 -8.78
N THR A 18 -4.25 5.85 -9.77
CA THR A 18 -2.81 5.58 -9.76
C THR A 18 -2.21 6.13 -11.04
N GLN A 19 -0.91 6.41 -11.04
CA GLN A 19 -0.23 6.76 -12.30
C GLN A 19 -0.03 5.49 -13.12
N ASP A 20 -0.69 5.41 -14.27
CA ASP A 20 -0.63 4.26 -15.18
C ASP A 20 0.82 3.89 -15.52
N GLY A 21 1.13 2.60 -15.36
CA GLY A 21 2.45 2.03 -15.63
C GLY A 21 3.55 2.45 -14.67
N LYS A 22 3.26 3.26 -13.63
CA LYS A 22 4.25 3.63 -12.61
C LYS A 22 4.08 2.78 -11.35
N PRO A 23 5.20 2.39 -10.72
CA PRO A 23 5.13 1.61 -9.50
C PRO A 23 4.53 2.44 -8.36
N PHE A 24 3.76 1.78 -7.52
CA PHE A 24 3.22 2.34 -6.29
C PHE A 24 3.37 1.37 -5.11
N PHE A 25 3.19 1.89 -3.91
CA PHE A 25 3.40 1.14 -2.67
C PHE A 25 2.12 1.19 -1.85
N LEU A 26 1.58 0.02 -1.52
CA LEU A 26 0.46 -0.11 -0.61
C LEU A 26 0.94 -0.16 0.83
N CYS A 27 0.16 0.41 1.73
CA CYS A 27 0.39 0.31 3.15
C CYS A 27 0.14 -1.14 3.61
N ARG A 28 1.14 -1.73 4.27
CA ARG A 28 1.00 -3.02 4.96
C ARG A 28 1.08 -2.88 6.48
N CYS A 29 1.62 -1.78 6.98
CA CYS A 29 1.80 -1.56 8.42
C CYS A 29 0.54 -1.07 9.16
N GLY A 30 -0.52 -0.70 8.45
CA GLY A 30 -1.76 -0.14 9.01
C GLY A 30 -1.67 1.32 9.49
N GLN A 31 -0.47 1.89 9.59
CA GLN A 31 -0.24 3.19 10.24
C GLN A 31 -0.14 4.38 9.29
N SER A 32 -0.22 4.18 7.97
CA SER A 32 -0.17 5.30 7.02
C SER A 32 -1.37 6.25 7.18
N ALA A 33 -1.16 7.55 7.04
CA ALA A 33 -2.20 8.57 6.94
C ALA A 33 -2.77 8.69 5.51
N ASN A 34 -2.06 8.18 4.50
CA ASN A 34 -2.45 8.23 3.09
C ASN A 34 -2.94 6.87 2.56
N LYS A 35 -3.80 6.18 3.31
CA LYS A 35 -4.33 4.87 2.91
C LYS A 35 -5.09 4.97 1.58
N PRO A 36 -4.98 3.96 0.69
CA PRO A 36 -4.32 2.66 0.88
C PRO A 36 -2.82 2.67 0.61
N PHE A 37 -2.23 3.82 0.29
CA PHE A 37 -0.83 3.94 -0.08
C PHE A 37 0.11 3.99 1.13
N CYS A 38 1.37 3.65 0.89
CA CYS A 38 2.44 3.81 1.87
C CYS A 38 2.99 5.24 1.83
N ASP A 39 3.14 5.87 3.00
CA ASP A 39 3.73 7.20 3.18
C ASP A 39 5.05 7.17 3.98
N GLY A 40 5.62 5.99 4.19
CA GLY A 40 6.85 5.80 4.97
C GLY A 40 6.66 5.85 6.49
N THR A 41 5.43 5.97 7.01
CA THR A 41 5.16 5.99 8.47
C THR A 41 5.70 4.74 9.17
N HIS A 42 5.73 3.59 8.50
CA HIS A 42 6.30 2.35 9.04
C HIS A 42 7.76 2.49 9.53
N ASN A 43 8.54 3.42 8.99
CA ASN A 43 9.93 3.67 9.42
C ASN A 43 10.04 4.40 10.76
N ARG A 44 8.92 4.96 11.26
CA ARG A 44 8.86 5.80 12.47
C ARG A 44 7.96 5.19 13.55
N THR A 45 7.64 3.91 13.41
CA THR A 45 6.72 3.18 14.27
C THR A 45 7.30 1.82 14.60
N ASP A 46 6.86 1.20 15.69
CA ASP A 46 7.25 -0.17 16.07
C ASP A 46 6.58 -1.26 15.20
N TRP A 47 6.50 -1.04 13.88
CA TRP A 47 5.99 -2.03 12.96
C TRP A 47 7.07 -3.06 12.64
N ASP A 48 6.82 -4.32 13.04
CA ASP A 48 7.67 -5.44 12.66
C ASP A 48 7.21 -6.05 11.32
N PRO A 49 7.97 -5.89 10.22
CA PRO A 49 7.64 -6.53 8.95
C PRO A 49 7.58 -8.05 9.05
N ALA A 50 8.35 -8.68 9.95
CA ALA A 50 8.41 -10.13 10.09
C ALA A 50 7.12 -10.72 10.68
N LEU A 51 6.32 -9.94 11.40
CA LEU A 51 4.99 -10.36 11.84
C LEU A 51 4.00 -10.44 10.69
N ALA A 52 4.18 -9.60 9.66
CA ALA A 52 3.26 -9.57 8.52
C ALA A 52 3.42 -10.80 7.60
N GLU A 53 4.55 -11.52 7.67
CA GLU A 53 4.86 -12.71 6.85
C GLU A 53 4.46 -14.03 7.51
N ARG A 54 3.99 -13.97 8.76
CA ARG A 54 3.39 -15.12 9.45
C ARG A 54 1.93 -15.24 9.00
N GLY A 55 1.75 -15.95 7.88
CA GLY A 55 0.44 -16.46 7.46
C GLY A 55 -0.06 -17.53 8.43
#